data_AF-A0A369B275-F1
#
_entry.id   AF-A0A369B275-F1
#
_cell.length_a   1.000
_cell.length_b   1.000
_cell.length_c   1.000
_cell.angle_alpha   90.00
_cell.angle_beta   90.00
_cell.angle_gamma   90.00
#
_symmetry.space_group_name_H-M   'P 1'
#
loop_
_entity.id
_entity.type
_entity.pdbx_description
1 polymer ?
#
loop_
_entity_poly.entity_id
_entity_poly.type
_entity_poly.pdbx_seq_one_letter_code
_entity_poly.pdbx_strand_id
1 'polypeptide(L)' 'MFAWSTIPYRSEWKYDISAHKKILIDIGHVSQNLYLASESIDAGACAIGIYDQNLIDEVLGLDGDEEFIIFLGAVGKKRK' A
#
# COMPACT_ATOMS: atom_id res chain seq x y z
N MET A 1 4.39 10.09 -4.28
CA MET A 1 3.53 8.90 -4.44
C MET A 1 4.10 7.83 -3.52
N PHE A 2 3.24 7.11 -2.82
CA PHE A 2 3.56 5.98 -1.98
C PHE A 2 3.04 4.72 -2.66
N ALA A 3 3.83 3.66 -2.63
CA ALA A 3 3.46 2.34 -3.10
C ALA A 3 3.82 1.34 -2.01
N TRP A 4 2.88 0.48 -1.65
CA TRP A 4 3.09 -0.54 -0.64
C TRP A 4 3.03 -1.91 -1.30
N SER A 5 4.17 -2.61 -1.24
CA SER A 5 4.27 -4.02 -1.59
C SER A 5 3.93 -4.91 -0.39
N THR A 6 3.68 -6.18 -0.67
CA THR A 6 3.64 -7.23 0.35
C THR A 6 4.50 -8.41 -0.09
N ILE A 7 5.10 -9.08 0.88
CA ILE A 7 5.68 -10.42 0.70
C ILE A 7 4.77 -11.38 1.48
N PRO A 8 3.80 -12.04 0.81
CA PRO A 8 2.75 -12.81 1.50
C PRO A 8 3.32 -13.87 2.45
N TYR A 9 4.41 -14.53 2.04
CA TYR A 9 5.10 -15.55 2.83
C TYR A 9 5.39 -15.09 4.26
N ARG A 10 5.73 -13.81 4.49
CA ARG A 10 6.01 -13.25 5.84
C ARG A 10 4.83 -13.34 6.81
N SER A 11 3.61 -13.45 6.30
CA SER A 11 2.39 -13.65 7.07
C SER A 11 1.85 -15.08 6.94
N GLU A 12 1.96 -15.69 5.76
CA GLU A 12 1.40 -17.02 5.46
C GLU A 12 2.05 -18.13 6.28
N TRP A 13 3.36 -18.09 6.53
CA TRP A 13 4.04 -19.13 7.33
C TRP A 13 3.43 -19.30 8.73
N LYS A 14 2.82 -18.24 9.26
CA LYS A 14 2.21 -18.21 10.60
C LYS A 14 0.69 -18.32 10.58
N TYR A 15 0.04 -17.72 9.59
CA TYR A 15 -1.41 -17.49 9.61
C TYR A 15 -2.17 -18.22 8.50
N ASP A 16 -1.46 -18.89 7.59
CA ASP A 16 -2.04 -19.67 6.49
C ASP A 16 -3.07 -18.84 5.70
N ILE A 17 -4.21 -19.40 5.32
CA ILE A 17 -5.32 -18.74 4.60
C ILE A 17 -5.76 -17.41 5.25
N SER A 18 -5.61 -17.26 6.57
CA SER A 18 -6.01 -16.04 7.27
C SER A 18 -4.99 -14.89 7.17
N ALA A 19 -3.86 -15.10 6.49
CA ALA A 19 -2.79 -14.14 6.27
C ALA A 19 -3.22 -12.98 5.36
N HIS A 20 -3.85 -13.26 4.23
CA HIS A 20 -4.27 -12.22 3.27
C HIS A 20 -5.21 -11.18 3.90
N LYS A 21 -6.16 -11.62 4.73
CA LYS A 21 -7.02 -10.69 5.50
C LYS A 21 -6.19 -9.79 6.43
N LYS A 22 -5.15 -10.32 7.07
CA LYS A 22 -4.28 -9.53 7.96
C LYS A 22 -3.43 -8.54 7.19
N ILE A 23 -2.83 -8.96 6.08
CA ILE A 23 -2.09 -8.08 5.16
C ILE A 23 -2.96 -6.88 4.75
N LEU A 24 -4.22 -7.14 4.38
CA LEU A 24 -5.16 -6.08 3.98
C LEU A 24 -5.59 -5.17 5.15
N ILE A 25 -5.64 -5.67 6.38
CA ILE A 25 -5.89 -4.85 7.58
C ILE A 25 -4.67 -3.99 7.90
N ASP A 26 -3.47 -4.56 7.82
CA ASP A 26 -2.21 -3.87 8.10
C ASP A 26 -1.99 -2.70 7.14
N ILE A 27 -2.23 -2.90 5.83
CA ILE A 27 -2.14 -1.81 4.85
C ILE A 27 -3.19 -0.73 5.09
N GLY A 28 -4.39 -1.09 5.56
CA GLY A 28 -5.41 -0.12 5.97
C GLY A 28 -4.93 0.77 7.12
N HIS A 29 -4.27 0.20 8.12
CA HIS A 29 -3.66 0.96 9.21
C HIS A 29 -2.53 1.88 8.72
N VAL A 30 -1.65 1.39 7.86
CA VAL A 30 -0.55 2.19 7.28
C VAL A 30 -1.09 3.33 6.43
N SER A 31 -2.11 3.08 5.60
CA SER A 31 -2.76 4.10 4.79
C SER A 31 -3.42 5.17 5.67
N GLN A 32 -4.14 4.79 6.73
CA GLN A 32 -4.76 5.76 7.63
C GLN A 32 -3.72 6.64 8.33
N ASN A 33 -2.56 6.08 8.70
CA ASN A 33 -1.45 6.87 9.23
C ASN A 33 -0.93 7.89 8.21
N LEU A 34 -0.88 7.53 6.92
CA LEU A 34 -0.52 8.49 5.87
C LEU A 34 -1.53 9.65 5.78
N TYR A 35 -2.82 9.38 5.90
CA TYR A 35 -3.86 10.42 5.95
C TYR A 35 -3.64 11.38 7.13
N LEU A 36 -3.48 10.83 8.34
CA LEU A 36 -3.29 11.64 9.55
C LEU A 36 -1.98 12.44 9.53
N ALA A 37 -0.89 11.84 9.05
CA ALA A 37 0.39 12.51 8.92
C ALA A 37 0.38 13.59 7.84
N SER A 38 -0.36 13.39 6.75
CA SER A 38 -0.52 14.41 5.71
C SER A 38 -1.36 15.57 6.23
N GLU A 39 -2.45 15.30 6.94
CA GLU A 39 -3.31 16.33 7.53
C GLU A 39 -2.54 17.21 8.53
N SER A 40 -1.65 16.61 9.34
CA SER A 40 -0.87 17.35 10.35
C SER A 40 0.11 18.37 9.76
N ILE A 41 0.45 18.25 8.46
CA ILE A 41 1.32 19.16 7.72
C ILE A 41 0.57 20.01 6.68
N ASP A 42 -0.77 20.11 6.79
CA ASP A 42 -1.64 20.82 5.83
C ASP A 42 -1.52 20.30 4.38
N ALA A 43 -1.26 19.00 4.23
CA ALA A 43 -1.29 18.27 2.97
C ALA A 43 -2.55 17.40 2.86
N GLY A 44 -2.94 17.09 1.63
CA GLY A 44 -3.99 16.12 1.34
C GLY A 44 -3.39 14.76 0.99
N ALA A 45 -4.08 13.68 1.36
CA ALA A 45 -3.75 12.32 0.95
C ALA A 45 -4.93 11.66 0.23
N CYS A 46 -4.64 10.73 -0.67
CA CYS A 46 -5.63 9.92 -1.38
C CYS A 46 -5.11 8.49 -1.55
N ALA A 47 -5.79 7.53 -0.94
CA ALA A 47 -5.58 6.11 -1.19
C ALA A 47 -6.10 5.72 -2.58
N ILE A 48 -5.36 4.85 -3.27
CA ILE A 48 -5.63 4.40 -4.62
C ILE A 48 -5.60 2.87 -4.62
N GLY A 49 -6.76 2.25 -4.84
CA GLY A 49 -6.92 0.79 -4.89
C GLY A 49 -7.07 0.23 -6.30
N ILE A 50 -7.03 1.06 -7.34
CA ILE A 50 -7.11 0.63 -8.74
C ILE A 50 -5.92 1.23 -9.49
N TYR A 51 -5.10 0.36 -10.06
CA TYR A 51 -3.89 0.68 -10.82
C TYR A 51 -3.55 -0.50 -11.72
N ASP A 52 -2.62 -0.30 -12.66
CA ASP A 52 -2.08 -1.40 -13.47
C ASP A 52 -1.02 -2.14 -12.66
N GLN A 53 -1.35 -3.35 -12.21
CA GLN A 53 -0.48 -4.17 -11.36
C GLN A 53 0.87 -4.44 -12.04
N ASN A 54 0.84 -4.96 -13.27
CA ASN A 54 2.03 -5.39 -13.99
C ASN A 54 2.96 -4.19 -14.27
N LEU A 55 2.39 -3.06 -14.69
CA LEU A 55 3.16 -1.85 -14.95
C LEU A 55 3.88 -1.36 -13.68
N ILE A 56 3.18 -1.31 -12.55
CA ILE A 56 3.76 -0.77 -11.32
C ILE A 56 4.80 -1.73 -10.74
N ASP A 57 4.54 -3.03 -10.75
CA ASP A 57 5.50 -4.04 -10.30
C ASP A 57 6.77 -4.00 -11.16
N GLU A 58 6.65 -3.89 -12.49
CA GLU A 58 7.80 -3.74 -13.41
C GLU A 58 8.60 -2.47 -13.10
N VAL A 59 7.93 -1.32 -12.97
CA VAL A 59 8.59 -0.03 -12.68
C VAL A 59 9.34 -0.05 -11.35
N LEU A 60 8.85 -0.81 -10.37
CA LEU A 60 9.46 -0.94 -9.04
C LEU A 60 10.42 -2.13 -8.92
N GLY A 61 10.57 -2.94 -9.97
CA GLY A 61 11.45 -4.11 -9.97
C GLY A 61 10.97 -5.26 -9.09
N LEU A 62 9.65 -5.39 -8.91
CA LEU A 62 9.00 -6.48 -8.19
C LEU A 62 8.72 -7.65 -9.14
N ASP A 63 8.73 -8.87 -8.63
CA ASP A 63 8.52 -10.07 -9.44
C ASP A 63 7.04 -10.37 -9.73
N GLY A 64 6.11 -9.82 -8.94
CA GLY A 64 4.67 -9.98 -9.15
C GLY A 64 4.08 -11.28 -8.58
N ASP A 65 4.91 -12.15 -7.98
CA ASP A 65 4.54 -13.47 -7.45
C ASP A 65 4.81 -13.56 -5.93
N GLU A 66 6.08 -13.41 -5.53
CA GLU A 66 6.55 -13.40 -4.14
C GLU A 66 6.49 -12.01 -3.51
N GLU A 67 6.71 -10.95 -4.29
CA GLU A 67 6.51 -9.56 -3.88
C GLU A 67 5.75 -8.77 -4.95
N PHE A 68 4.67 -8.09 -4.55
CA PHE A 68 3.83 -7.30 -5.45
C PHE A 68 3.14 -6.13 -4.73
N ILE A 69 2.78 -5.09 -5.48
CA ILE A 69 2.00 -3.96 -4.94
C ILE A 69 0.59 -4.38 -4.57
N ILE A 70 0.14 -3.96 -3.38
CA ILE A 70 -1.25 -4.17 -2.92
C ILE A 70 -2.05 -2.87 -2.79
N PHE A 71 -1.36 -1.74 -2.73
CA PHE A 71 -2.02 -0.46 -2.49
C PHE A 71 -1.11 0.72 -2.85
N LEU A 72 -1.71 1.80 -3.33
CA LEU A 72 -1.02 3.04 -3.65
C LEU A 72 -1.60 4.21 -2.84
N GLY A 73 -0.78 5.25 -2.64
CA GLY A 73 -1.17 6.46 -1.94
C GLY A 73 -0.58 7.71 -2.62
N ALA A 74 -1.41 8.71 -2.88
CA ALA A 74 -0.96 10.03 -3.29
C ALA A 74 -0.96 10.99 -2.09
N VAL A 75 0.05 11.85 -2.00
CA VAL A 75 0.10 12.98 -1.06
C VAL A 75 0.45 14.22 -1.86
N GLY A 76 -0.22 15.33 -1.57
CA GLY A 76 -0.02 16.61 -2.26
C GLY A 76 -0.39 17.80 -1.41
N LYS A 77 0.10 18.97 -1.80
CA LYS A 77 -0.22 20.23 -1.13
C LYS A 77 -1.69 20.59 -1.36
N LYS A 78 -2.41 20.98 -0.29
CA LYS A 78 -3.77 21.53 -0.43
C LYS A 78 -3.71 22.86 -1.19
N ARG A 79 -4.67 23.09 -2.09
CA ARG A 79 -4.86 24.42 -2.69
C ARG A 79 -5.42 25.36 -1.62
N LYS A 80 -4.87 26.56 -1.55
CA LYS A 80 -5.45 27.68 -0.79
C LYS A 80 -6.72 28.19 -1.45
#